data_AF-A0A3C0TE89-F1
#
_entry.id   AF-A0A3C0TE89-F1
#
_cell.length_a   1.000
_cell.length_b   1.000
_cell.length_c   1.000
_cell.angle_alpha   90.00
_cell.angle_beta   90.00
_cell.angle_gamma   90.00
#
_symmetry.space_group_name_H-M   'P 1'
#
loop_
_entity.id
_entity.type
_entity.pdbx_description
1 polymer ?
#
loop_
_entity_poly.entity_id
_entity_poly.type
_entity_poly.pdbx_seq_one_letter_code
_entity_poly.pdbx_strand_id
1 'polypeptide(L)'
;MRIKKGSEVLDMRFKRMIVAGVLMLSLCLGLTSATVAEAASANSSAGKAFAAALKSKKIVYGKNATYSIGDMDGDGVKDLLVVGKTYAKVYAYKSGKVKRILKYIPEYTLGYEAGKKLFWESGEGAGGWHIAHKLKNGALTEAFRYVAELGSDDQVKYYYQKAGGERKEITEDKYSAISERAGSCVKTLSKKKLIKKLKKLS
;
A
#
# COMPACT_ATOMS: atom_id res chain seq x y z
N MET A 1 -27.09 -6.56 66.45
CA MET A 1 -26.89 -7.38 65.23
C MET A 1 -26.95 -6.45 64.01
N ARG A 2 -25.80 -6.16 63.38
CA ARG A 2 -25.66 -5.13 62.34
C ARG A 2 -24.69 -5.63 61.25
N ILE A 3 -25.23 -6.19 60.16
CA ILE A 3 -24.47 -6.54 58.96
C ILE A 3 -25.16 -5.84 57.78
N LYS A 4 -24.68 -4.64 57.40
CA LYS A 4 -25.15 -3.89 56.22
C LYS A 4 -24.04 -3.19 55.42
N LYS A 5 -22.75 -3.46 55.70
CA LYS A 5 -21.63 -2.72 55.07
C LYS A 5 -21.01 -3.38 53.83
N GLY A 6 -21.33 -4.64 53.53
CA GLY A 6 -20.66 -5.40 52.47
C GLY A 6 -21.19 -5.15 51.05
N SER A 7 -22.50 -4.91 50.89
CA SER A 7 -23.13 -4.81 49.57
C SER A 7 -22.89 -3.47 48.87
N GLU A 8 -22.74 -2.37 49.61
CA GLU A 8 -22.52 -1.03 49.03
C GLU A 8 -21.12 -0.85 48.43
N VAL A 9 -20.12 -1.55 48.99
CA VAL A 9 -18.72 -1.44 48.53
C VAL A 9 -18.51 -2.18 47.20
N LEU A 10 -19.22 -3.29 46.98
CA LEU A 10 -19.16 -4.04 45.71
C LEU A 10 -19.81 -3.27 44.56
N ASP A 11 -20.95 -2.63 44.81
CA ASP A 11 -21.70 -1.83 43.81
C ASP A 11 -20.89 -0.61 43.32
N MET A 12 -20.19 0.08 44.23
CA MET A 12 -19.34 1.22 43.85
C MET A 12 -18.13 0.83 42.98
N ARG A 13 -17.53 -0.35 43.20
CA ARG A 13 -16.40 -0.83 42.40
C ARG A 13 -16.86 -1.26 41.00
N PHE A 14 -18.04 -1.87 40.90
CA PHE A 14 -18.61 -2.29 39.63
C PHE A 14 -19.04 -1.10 38.76
N LYS A 15 -19.70 -0.09 39.36
CA LYS A 15 -20.08 1.16 38.67
C LYS A 15 -18.86 1.94 38.16
N ARG A 16 -17.76 1.99 38.92
CA ARG A 16 -16.51 2.65 38.48
C ARG A 16 -15.83 1.94 37.31
N MET A 17 -15.86 0.60 37.26
CA MET A 17 -15.34 -0.15 36.11
C MET A 17 -16.17 0.06 34.84
N ILE A 18 -17.49 0.09 34.95
CA ILE A 18 -18.36 0.34 33.78
C ILE A 18 -18.14 1.76 33.24
N VAL A 19 -18.07 2.77 34.12
CA VAL A 19 -17.81 4.16 33.72
C VAL A 19 -16.42 4.31 33.09
N ALA A 20 -15.38 3.69 33.64
CA ALA A 20 -14.04 3.72 33.06
C ALA A 20 -13.96 2.99 31.71
N GLY A 21 -14.65 1.86 31.54
CA GLY A 21 -14.74 1.12 30.29
C GLY A 21 -15.46 1.89 29.19
N VAL A 22 -16.57 2.57 29.52
CA VAL A 22 -17.32 3.42 28.58
C VAL A 22 -16.50 4.65 28.18
N LEU A 23 -15.80 5.29 29.12
CA LEU A 23 -14.89 6.42 28.82
C LEU A 23 -13.72 6.03 27.92
N MET A 24 -13.08 4.87 28.15
CA MET A 24 -12.01 4.36 27.29
C MET A 24 -12.50 4.02 25.88
N LEU A 25 -13.68 3.40 25.76
CA LEU A 25 -14.26 3.06 24.46
C LEU A 25 -14.63 4.33 23.67
N SER A 26 -15.21 5.34 24.32
CA SER A 26 -15.52 6.63 23.71
C SER A 26 -14.27 7.43 23.31
N LEU A 27 -13.18 7.36 24.09
CA LEU A 27 -11.90 8.01 23.73
C LEU A 27 -11.28 7.39 22.48
N CYS A 28 -11.30 6.06 22.36
CA CYS A 28 -10.83 5.33 21.18
C CYS A 28 -11.65 5.65 19.92
N LEU A 29 -12.97 5.81 20.05
CA LEU A 29 -13.86 6.22 18.95
C LEU A 29 -13.63 7.68 18.53
N GLY A 30 -13.36 8.58 19.49
CA GLY A 30 -12.99 9.98 19.21
C GLY A 30 -11.66 10.10 18.46
N LEU A 31 -10.62 9.40 18.92
CA LEU A 31 -9.27 9.43 18.32
C LEU A 31 -9.24 8.87 16.89
N THR A 32 -10.03 7.83 16.60
CA THR A 32 -10.08 7.24 15.25
C THR A 32 -10.75 8.18 14.25
N SER A 33 -11.84 8.85 14.62
CA SER A 33 -12.56 9.77 13.71
C SER A 33 -11.73 10.99 13.29
N ALA A 34 -10.91 11.55 14.19
CA ALA A 34 -10.04 12.70 13.88
C ALA A 34 -8.99 12.36 12.82
N THR A 35 -8.37 11.17 12.92
CA THR A 35 -7.36 10.71 11.95
C THR A 35 -7.95 10.45 10.55
N VAL A 36 -9.20 9.96 10.48
CA VAL A 36 -9.87 9.73 9.20
C VAL A 36 -10.25 11.05 8.51
N ALA A 37 -10.74 12.04 9.27
CA ALA A 37 -11.08 13.35 8.74
C ALA A 37 -9.83 14.12 8.26
N GLU A 38 -8.74 14.05 9.02
CA GLU A 38 -7.45 14.62 8.64
C GLU A 38 -6.90 13.97 7.37
N ALA A 39 -6.93 12.63 7.29
CA ALA A 39 -6.54 11.90 6.09
C ALA A 39 -7.43 12.26 4.88
N ALA A 40 -8.74 12.45 5.06
CA ALA A 40 -9.64 12.86 3.98
C ALA A 40 -9.29 14.26 3.45
N SER A 41 -9.05 15.22 4.34
CA SER A 41 -8.62 16.58 3.97
C SER A 41 -7.25 16.59 3.27
N ALA A 42 -6.30 15.82 3.79
CA ALA A 42 -4.97 15.65 3.20
C ALA A 42 -5.07 14.99 1.81
N ASN A 43 -5.93 13.99 1.64
CA ASN A 43 -6.20 13.34 0.35
C ASN A 43 -6.82 14.30 -0.67
N SER A 44 -7.71 15.21 -0.22
CA SER A 44 -8.26 16.26 -1.08
C SER A 44 -7.18 17.21 -1.58
N SER A 45 -6.31 17.64 -0.67
CA SER A 45 -5.19 18.51 -0.97
C SER A 45 -4.19 17.83 -1.93
N ALA A 46 -3.86 16.57 -1.67
CA ALA A 46 -3.01 15.75 -2.53
C ALA A 46 -3.58 15.62 -3.95
N GLY A 47 -4.86 15.29 -4.09
CA GLY A 47 -5.54 15.18 -5.39
C GLY A 47 -5.46 16.45 -6.23
N LYS A 48 -5.75 17.61 -5.61
CA LYS A 48 -5.60 18.94 -6.25
C LYS A 48 -4.15 19.21 -6.65
N ALA A 49 -3.20 18.94 -5.76
CA ALA A 49 -1.77 19.18 -5.99
C ALA A 49 -1.22 18.30 -7.13
N PHE A 50 -1.56 17.01 -7.18
CA PHE A 50 -1.15 16.12 -8.27
C PHE A 50 -1.75 16.53 -9.61
N ALA A 51 -3.03 16.92 -9.62
CA ALA A 51 -3.68 17.42 -10.84
C ALA A 51 -2.98 18.69 -11.37
N ALA A 52 -2.61 19.62 -10.49
CA ALA A 52 -1.85 20.81 -10.86
C ALA A 52 -0.43 20.47 -11.34
N ALA A 53 0.25 19.53 -10.68
CA ALA A 53 1.59 19.08 -11.04
C ALA A 53 1.62 18.36 -12.41
N LEU A 54 0.58 17.60 -12.75
CA LEU A 54 0.41 17.01 -14.09
C LEU A 54 0.20 18.08 -15.17
N LYS A 55 -0.63 19.09 -14.91
CA LYS A 55 -0.88 20.20 -15.86
C LYS A 55 0.40 21.00 -16.14
N SER A 56 1.13 21.35 -15.08
CA SER A 56 2.39 22.09 -15.15
C SER A 56 3.61 21.24 -15.57
N LYS A 57 3.40 19.97 -15.93
CA LYS A 57 4.45 19.02 -16.37
C LYS A 57 5.53 18.71 -15.32
N LYS A 58 5.32 19.08 -14.04
CA LYS A 58 6.18 18.67 -12.91
C LYS A 58 6.12 17.15 -12.68
N ILE A 59 4.97 16.55 -12.95
CA ILE A 59 4.81 15.09 -13.06
C ILE A 59 4.86 14.73 -14.54
N VAL A 60 5.86 13.93 -14.91
CA VAL A 60 5.99 13.37 -16.25
C VAL A 60 4.98 12.23 -16.39
N TYR A 61 4.02 12.40 -17.29
CA TYR A 61 3.04 11.39 -17.68
C TYR A 61 3.10 11.24 -19.19
N GLY A 62 3.92 10.31 -19.65
CA GLY A 62 4.21 10.08 -21.06
C GLY A 62 3.08 9.41 -21.83
N LYS A 63 3.25 9.30 -23.15
CA LYS A 63 2.41 8.46 -24.01
C LYS A 63 2.52 7.01 -23.52
N ASN A 64 1.39 6.34 -23.33
CA ASN A 64 1.28 4.99 -22.78
C ASN A 64 1.75 4.83 -21.33
N ALA A 65 1.88 5.93 -20.57
CA ALA A 65 2.10 5.81 -19.14
C ALA A 65 0.86 5.21 -18.46
N THR A 66 1.10 4.34 -17.48
CA THR A 66 0.11 3.81 -16.56
C THR A 66 0.25 4.48 -15.20
N TYR A 67 -0.74 4.29 -14.34
CA TYR A 67 -0.72 4.88 -13.00
C TYR A 67 -1.38 3.99 -11.96
N SER A 68 -1.07 4.29 -10.71
CA SER A 68 -1.83 3.83 -9.55
C SER A 68 -1.95 4.94 -8.51
N ILE A 69 -3.03 4.91 -7.73
CA ILE A 69 -3.29 5.87 -6.65
C ILE A 69 -3.55 5.05 -5.39
N GLY A 70 -2.81 5.35 -4.32
CA GLY A 70 -2.95 4.69 -3.03
C GLY A 70 -1.90 5.19 -2.07
N ASP A 71 -2.10 5.00 -0.78
CA ASP A 71 -1.11 5.28 0.26
C ASP A 71 0.00 4.21 0.16
N MET A 72 1.14 4.60 -0.44
CA MET A 72 2.25 3.70 -0.79
C MET A 72 3.33 3.68 0.28
N ASP A 73 3.53 4.76 1.03
CA ASP A 73 4.55 4.87 2.06
C ASP A 73 4.03 4.72 3.50
N GLY A 74 2.72 4.61 3.68
CA GLY A 74 2.09 4.31 4.97
C GLY A 74 1.68 5.53 5.79
N ASP A 75 1.73 6.75 5.23
CA ASP A 75 1.41 7.98 5.97
C ASP A 75 -0.09 8.34 6.03
N GLY A 76 -0.97 7.51 5.42
CA GLY A 76 -2.41 7.73 5.38
C GLY A 76 -2.88 8.69 4.27
N VAL A 77 -1.96 9.31 3.55
CA VAL A 77 -2.22 10.16 2.38
C VAL A 77 -1.97 9.35 1.11
N LYS A 78 -2.84 9.49 0.12
CA LYS A 78 -2.68 8.81 -1.17
C LYS A 78 -1.50 9.40 -1.94
N ASP A 79 -0.66 8.51 -2.41
CA ASP A 79 0.40 8.77 -3.37
C ASP A 79 -0.06 8.53 -4.81
N LEU A 80 0.74 9.02 -5.75
CA LEU A 80 0.58 8.78 -7.17
C LEU A 80 1.82 8.07 -7.72
N LEU A 81 1.61 6.83 -8.18
CA LEU A 81 2.57 6.10 -9.00
C LEU A 81 2.29 6.42 -10.47
N VAL A 82 3.33 6.76 -11.21
CA VAL A 82 3.32 6.85 -12.67
C VAL A 82 4.39 5.93 -13.23
N VAL A 83 4.00 4.99 -14.09
CA VAL A 83 4.91 4.06 -14.76
C VAL A 83 4.88 4.35 -16.27
N GLY A 84 6.04 4.43 -16.89
CA GLY A 84 6.20 4.44 -18.35
C GLY A 84 7.20 3.36 -18.76
N LYS A 85 7.47 3.25 -20.06
CA LYS A 85 8.32 2.19 -20.63
C LYS A 85 9.69 2.06 -19.95
N THR A 86 10.28 3.17 -19.51
CA THR A 86 11.65 3.23 -18.98
C THR A 86 11.72 3.90 -17.60
N TYR A 87 10.58 4.11 -16.93
CA TYR A 87 10.57 4.79 -15.62
C TYR A 87 9.36 4.40 -14.78
N ALA A 88 9.54 4.36 -13.46
CA ALA A 88 8.47 4.41 -12.48
C ALA A 88 8.73 5.55 -11.49
N LYS A 89 7.74 6.36 -11.16
CA LYS A 89 7.91 7.47 -10.21
C LYS A 89 6.76 7.48 -9.23
N VAL A 90 7.08 7.48 -7.94
CA VAL A 90 6.12 7.69 -6.86
C VAL A 90 6.20 9.13 -6.39
N TYR A 91 5.06 9.80 -6.38
CA TYR A 91 4.90 11.16 -5.91
C TYR A 91 4.00 11.18 -4.68
N ALA A 92 4.48 11.79 -3.61
CA ALA A 92 3.74 12.02 -2.38
C ALA A 92 3.40 13.49 -2.20
N TYR A 93 2.36 13.77 -1.43
CA TYR A 93 2.02 15.13 -0.99
C TYR A 93 2.48 15.33 0.45
N LYS A 94 3.55 16.11 0.63
CA LYS A 94 4.16 16.34 1.95
C LYS A 94 4.35 17.84 2.19
N SER A 95 3.82 18.32 3.31
CA SER A 95 3.95 19.72 3.75
C SER A 95 3.57 20.71 2.64
N GLY A 96 2.40 20.53 2.02
CA GLY A 96 1.92 21.42 0.96
C GLY A 96 2.49 21.19 -0.43
N LYS A 97 3.46 20.27 -0.60
CA LYS A 97 4.23 20.11 -1.84
C LYS A 97 4.18 18.69 -2.37
N VAL A 98 4.13 18.56 -3.69
CA VAL A 98 4.36 17.28 -4.39
C VAL A 98 5.86 16.98 -4.39
N LYS A 99 6.26 15.83 -3.85
CA LYS A 99 7.65 15.37 -3.82
C LYS A 99 7.76 13.98 -4.44
N ARG A 100 8.85 13.72 -5.17
CA ARG A 100 9.20 12.35 -5.55
C ARG A 100 9.78 11.66 -4.32
N ILE A 101 9.27 10.48 -3.98
CA ILE A 101 9.71 9.73 -2.80
C ILE A 101 10.49 8.47 -3.16
N LEU A 102 10.21 7.85 -4.30
CA LEU A 102 10.97 6.69 -4.76
C LEU A 102 12.33 7.12 -5.32
N LYS A 103 13.42 6.62 -4.72
CA LYS A 103 14.81 6.94 -5.09
C LYS A 103 15.33 6.08 -6.24
N TYR A 104 15.06 4.77 -6.18
CA TYR A 104 15.54 3.77 -7.14
C TYR A 104 14.36 2.96 -7.67
N ILE A 105 14.44 2.59 -8.95
CA ILE A 105 13.40 1.81 -9.64
C ILE A 105 14.07 0.54 -10.15
N PRO A 106 13.59 -0.64 -9.72
CA PRO A 106 13.96 -1.89 -10.36
C PRO A 106 13.54 -1.86 -11.84
N GLU A 107 14.44 -2.29 -12.72
CA GLU A 107 14.32 -2.25 -14.18
C GLU A 107 13.02 -2.92 -14.69
N TYR A 108 12.46 -3.86 -13.92
CA TYR A 108 11.27 -4.64 -14.24
C TYR A 108 10.09 -4.39 -13.29
N THR A 109 9.93 -3.16 -12.77
CA THR A 109 8.77 -2.84 -11.92
C THR A 109 7.49 -2.75 -12.77
N LEU A 110 6.62 -3.76 -12.66
CA LEU A 110 5.44 -3.91 -13.52
C LEU A 110 4.12 -3.50 -12.84
N GLY A 111 4.11 -3.22 -11.54
CA GLY A 111 2.98 -2.48 -10.97
C GLY A 111 2.87 -2.35 -9.46
N TYR A 112 1.69 -1.90 -9.00
CA TYR A 112 1.39 -1.64 -7.60
C TYR A 112 0.02 -2.14 -7.18
N GLU A 113 0.02 -3.01 -6.18
CA GLU A 113 -1.18 -3.55 -5.55
C GLU A 113 -1.58 -2.72 -4.32
N ALA A 114 -2.48 -1.75 -4.54
CA ALA A 114 -2.88 -0.79 -3.52
C ALA A 114 -3.42 -1.41 -2.23
N GLY A 115 -4.21 -2.48 -2.32
CA GLY A 115 -4.80 -3.14 -1.14
C GLY A 115 -3.75 -3.76 -0.20
N LYS A 116 -2.57 -4.11 -0.73
CA LYS A 116 -1.49 -4.73 0.06
C LYS A 116 -0.25 -3.83 0.21
N LYS A 117 -0.27 -2.66 -0.44
CA LYS A 117 0.87 -1.74 -0.51
C LYS A 117 2.13 -2.42 -1.03
N LEU A 118 2.00 -3.21 -2.10
CA LEU A 118 3.08 -3.97 -2.70
C LEU A 118 3.39 -3.47 -4.10
N PHE A 119 4.68 -3.25 -4.36
CA PHE A 119 5.21 -3.06 -5.70
C PHE A 119 5.65 -4.42 -6.24
N TRP A 120 5.28 -4.71 -7.47
CA TRP A 120 5.62 -5.97 -8.13
C TRP A 120 6.70 -5.74 -9.17
N GLU A 121 7.72 -6.58 -9.10
CA GLU A 121 8.78 -6.72 -10.08
C GLU A 121 8.70 -8.14 -10.65
N SER A 122 8.82 -8.31 -11.96
CA SER A 122 8.74 -9.66 -12.57
C SER A 122 9.68 -9.80 -13.75
N GLY A 123 10.20 -11.00 -13.95
CA GLY A 123 11.06 -11.32 -15.09
C GLY A 123 10.92 -12.78 -15.52
N GLU A 124 11.39 -13.06 -16.74
CA GLU A 124 11.22 -14.34 -17.44
C GLU A 124 12.58 -15.01 -17.73
N GLY A 125 13.55 -14.89 -16.82
CA GLY A 125 14.93 -15.39 -17.00
C GLY A 125 15.07 -16.92 -17.00
N ALA A 126 16.13 -17.44 -16.37
CA ALA A 126 16.38 -18.89 -16.18
C ALA A 126 15.39 -19.52 -15.19
N GLY A 127 14.09 -19.32 -15.44
CA GLY A 127 13.04 -19.37 -14.45
C GLY A 127 12.28 -18.04 -14.37
N GLY A 128 10.95 -18.10 -14.43
CA GLY A 128 10.10 -16.94 -14.15
C GLY A 128 10.23 -16.52 -12.69
N TRP A 129 10.13 -15.23 -12.39
CA TRP A 129 10.13 -14.75 -11.02
C TRP A 129 9.22 -13.54 -10.82
N HIS A 130 8.69 -13.42 -9.60
CA HIS A 130 7.87 -12.29 -9.14
C HIS A 130 8.33 -11.87 -7.75
N ILE A 131 8.88 -10.67 -7.62
CA ILE A 131 9.33 -10.11 -6.34
C ILE A 131 8.34 -9.02 -5.91
N ALA A 132 7.84 -9.14 -4.68
CA ALA A 132 7.00 -8.13 -4.06
C ALA A 132 7.84 -7.26 -3.11
N HIS A 133 7.72 -5.95 -3.27
CA HIS A 133 8.44 -4.96 -2.47
C HIS A 133 7.48 -4.06 -1.69
N LYS A 134 7.94 -3.58 -0.53
CA LYS A 134 7.31 -2.48 0.21
C LYS A 134 8.16 -1.23 0.10
N LEU A 135 7.50 -0.08 -0.07
CA LEU A 135 8.17 1.21 -0.02
C LEU A 135 8.38 1.63 1.43
N LYS A 136 9.63 1.83 1.82
CA LYS A 136 10.03 2.35 3.14
C LYS A 136 11.11 3.39 2.96
N ASN A 137 10.90 4.59 3.52
CA ASN A 137 11.88 5.68 3.50
C ASN A 137 12.42 6.00 2.09
N GLY A 138 11.55 5.87 1.08
CA GLY A 138 11.88 6.11 -0.33
C GLY A 138 12.66 5.00 -1.04
N ALA A 139 12.88 3.86 -0.38
CA ALA A 139 13.49 2.67 -0.95
C ALA A 139 12.48 1.52 -1.02
N LEU A 140 12.59 0.70 -2.07
CA LEU A 140 11.87 -0.57 -2.14
C LEU A 140 12.65 -1.61 -1.34
N THR A 141 11.94 -2.29 -0.46
CA THR A 141 12.47 -3.37 0.37
C THR A 141 11.70 -4.62 0.04
N GLU A 142 12.41 -5.70 -0.30
CA GLU A 142 11.77 -6.97 -0.59
C GLU A 142 10.93 -7.44 0.59
N ALA A 143 9.71 -7.86 0.30
CA ALA A 143 8.81 -8.50 1.26
C ALA A 143 8.85 -10.02 1.09
N PHE A 144 8.74 -10.48 -0.15
CA PHE A 144 8.78 -11.89 -0.54
C PHE A 144 8.95 -12.02 -2.05
N ARG A 145 9.27 -13.22 -2.50
CA ARG A 145 9.36 -13.57 -3.93
C ARG A 145 8.74 -14.93 -4.23
N TYR A 146 8.38 -15.09 -5.49
CA TYR A 146 7.97 -16.34 -6.12
C TYR A 146 8.93 -16.62 -7.26
N VAL A 147 9.37 -17.87 -7.41
CA VAL A 147 10.35 -18.25 -8.44
C VAL A 147 9.93 -19.60 -9.02
N ALA A 148 9.91 -19.71 -10.33
CA ALA A 148 9.87 -20.96 -11.08
C ALA A 148 11.30 -21.30 -11.51
N GLU A 149 11.77 -22.53 -11.34
CA GLU A 149 13.11 -22.97 -11.72
C GLU A 149 13.07 -24.33 -12.41
N LEU A 150 13.96 -24.57 -13.36
CA LEU A 150 14.14 -25.89 -13.96
C LEU A 150 14.97 -26.76 -13.02
N GLY A 151 14.38 -27.85 -12.52
CA GLY A 151 15.06 -28.84 -11.71
C GLY A 151 16.04 -29.70 -12.52
N SER A 152 16.89 -30.46 -11.81
CA SER A 152 17.82 -31.42 -12.43
C SER A 152 17.13 -32.61 -13.10
N ASP A 153 15.84 -32.77 -12.84
CA ASP A 153 14.93 -33.77 -13.41
C ASP A 153 14.18 -33.23 -14.64
N ASP A 154 14.60 -32.08 -15.18
CA ASP A 154 13.95 -31.34 -16.26
C ASP A 154 12.50 -30.93 -15.96
N GLN A 155 12.09 -30.96 -14.68
CA GLN A 155 10.78 -30.50 -14.24
C GLN A 155 10.86 -29.08 -13.67
N VAL A 156 9.87 -28.24 -14.00
CA VAL A 156 9.77 -26.92 -13.40
C VAL A 156 9.24 -27.05 -11.97
N LYS A 157 9.97 -26.46 -11.02
CA LYS A 157 9.57 -26.38 -9.60
C LYS A 157 9.30 -24.94 -9.23
N TYR A 158 8.29 -24.74 -8.40
CA TYR A 158 7.81 -23.41 -8.02
C TYR A 158 8.03 -23.19 -6.55
N TYR A 159 8.42 -21.97 -6.19
CA TYR A 159 8.80 -21.67 -4.83
C TYR A 159 8.29 -20.32 -4.36
N TYR A 160 8.02 -20.24 -3.06
CA TYR A 160 7.76 -19.02 -2.32
C TYR A 160 8.87 -18.81 -1.30
N GLN A 161 9.32 -17.57 -1.15
CA GLN A 161 10.29 -17.20 -0.14
C GLN A 161 9.93 -15.83 0.45
N LYS A 162 9.84 -15.75 1.77
CA LYS A 162 9.78 -14.46 2.47
C LYS A 162 11.18 -13.85 2.52
N ALA A 163 11.30 -12.52 2.47
CA ALA A 163 12.60 -11.85 2.55
C ALA A 163 13.40 -12.32 3.79
N GLY A 164 14.62 -12.82 3.56
CA GLY A 164 15.51 -13.38 4.58
C GLY A 164 15.04 -14.71 5.21
N GLY A 165 13.98 -15.33 4.68
CA GLY A 165 13.43 -16.59 5.17
C GLY A 165 13.78 -17.78 4.31
N GLU A 166 13.38 -18.96 4.80
CA GLU A 166 13.50 -20.21 4.07
C GLU A 166 12.60 -20.25 2.84
N ARG A 167 13.10 -20.94 1.82
CA ARG A 167 12.39 -21.23 0.58
C ARG A 167 11.43 -22.40 0.80
N LYS A 168 10.21 -22.30 0.27
CA LYS A 168 9.18 -23.33 0.36
C LYS A 168 8.65 -23.64 -1.03
N GLU A 169 8.62 -24.92 -1.39
CA GLU A 169 8.00 -25.36 -2.65
C GLU A 169 6.49 -25.09 -2.61
N ILE A 170 5.93 -24.74 -3.77
CA ILE A 170 4.51 -24.46 -3.97
C ILE A 170 4.05 -25.13 -5.27
N THR A 171 2.72 -25.20 -5.46
CA THR A 171 2.13 -25.72 -6.69
C THR A 171 2.23 -24.70 -7.83
N GLU A 172 2.19 -25.21 -9.07
CA GLU A 172 2.08 -24.39 -10.28
C GLU A 172 0.86 -23.46 -10.23
N ASP A 173 -0.31 -23.97 -9.85
CA ASP A 173 -1.54 -23.16 -9.73
C ASP A 173 -1.34 -21.93 -8.83
N LYS A 174 -0.64 -22.11 -7.71
CA LYS A 174 -0.36 -21.02 -6.77
C LYS A 174 0.64 -20.02 -7.37
N TYR A 175 1.59 -20.49 -8.16
CA TYR A 175 2.52 -19.61 -8.87
C TYR A 175 1.79 -18.81 -9.97
N SER A 176 1.02 -19.48 -10.83
CA SER A 176 0.25 -18.87 -11.93
C SER A 176 -0.72 -17.80 -11.44
N ALA A 177 -1.44 -18.05 -10.35
CA ALA A 177 -2.33 -17.05 -9.75
C ALA A 177 -1.58 -15.78 -9.26
N ILE A 178 -0.31 -15.91 -8.88
CA ILE A 178 0.53 -14.76 -8.54
C ILE A 178 1.02 -14.05 -9.79
N SER A 179 1.43 -14.78 -10.83
CA SER A 179 1.87 -14.21 -12.10
C SER A 179 0.80 -13.29 -12.72
N GLU A 180 -0.45 -13.75 -12.78
CA GLU A 180 -1.58 -12.95 -13.27
C GLU A 180 -1.79 -11.68 -12.44
N ARG A 181 -1.65 -11.79 -11.12
CA ARG A 181 -1.85 -10.67 -10.20
C ARG A 181 -0.71 -9.66 -10.24
N ALA A 182 0.54 -10.11 -10.36
CA ALA A 182 1.70 -9.25 -10.49
C ALA A 182 1.65 -8.43 -11.79
N GLY A 183 1.20 -9.04 -12.90
CA GLY A 183 1.10 -8.37 -14.21
C GLY A 183 -0.07 -7.40 -14.39
N SER A 184 -1.15 -7.52 -13.60
CA SER A 184 -2.42 -6.79 -13.85
C SER A 184 -2.60 -5.48 -13.06
N CYS A 185 -1.62 -5.07 -12.25
CA CYS A 185 -1.84 -4.07 -11.20
C CYS A 185 -1.65 -2.59 -11.62
N VAL A 186 -1.56 -2.28 -12.92
CA VAL A 186 -1.49 -0.90 -13.42
C VAL A 186 -2.59 -0.57 -14.43
N LYS A 187 -3.16 0.63 -14.32
CA LYS A 187 -4.26 1.08 -15.19
C LYS A 187 -3.75 2.08 -16.22
N THR A 188 -4.19 1.94 -17.46
CA THR A 188 -3.96 2.92 -18.52
C THR A 188 -5.12 3.91 -18.57
N LEU A 189 -4.83 5.20 -18.43
CA LEU A 189 -5.79 6.29 -18.72
C LEU A 189 -5.10 7.39 -19.51
N SER A 190 -5.89 8.14 -20.29
CA SER A 190 -5.39 9.41 -20.82
C SER A 190 -5.13 10.40 -19.69
N LYS A 191 -4.15 11.29 -19.89
CA LYS A 191 -3.79 12.34 -18.91
C LYS A 191 -5.02 13.15 -18.46
N LYS A 192 -5.94 13.48 -19.39
CA LYS A 192 -7.20 14.19 -19.10
C LYS A 192 -8.10 13.40 -18.14
N LYS A 193 -8.26 12.08 -18.36
CA LYS A 193 -9.06 11.20 -17.49
C LYS A 193 -8.42 11.06 -16.11
N LEU A 194 -7.08 10.94 -16.03
CA LEU A 194 -6.35 10.89 -14.75
C LEU A 194 -6.55 12.18 -13.94
N ILE A 195 -6.41 13.37 -14.57
CA ILE A 195 -6.66 14.65 -13.91
C ILE A 195 -8.09 14.73 -13.36
N LYS A 196 -9.10 14.29 -14.12
CA LYS A 196 -10.50 14.25 -13.64
C LYS A 196 -10.65 13.35 -12.42
N LYS A 197 -9.95 12.21 -12.39
CA LYS A 197 -9.98 11.26 -11.27
C LYS A 197 -9.29 11.84 -10.02
N LEU A 198 -8.13 12.47 -10.17
CA LEU A 198 -7.41 13.10 -9.05
C LEU A 198 -8.23 14.23 -8.41
N LYS A 199 -8.98 15.00 -9.21
CA LYS A 199 -9.93 16.00 -8.70
C LYS A 199 -11.14 15.42 -7.96
N LYS A 200 -11.44 14.12 -8.11
CA LYS A 200 -12.48 13.45 -7.32
C LYS A 200 -11.99 12.96 -5.97
N LEU A 201 -10.67 12.95 -5.74
CA LEU A 201 -10.11 12.74 -4.41
C LEU A 201 -10.33 13.97 -3.52
N SER A 202 -10.74 15.10 -4.12
CA SER A 202 -10.78 16.42 -3.50
C SER A 202 -12.13 16.99 -3.21
#